data_AF-A0A2T1E658-F1
#
_entry.id   AF-A0A2T1E658-F1
#
_cell.length_a   1.000
_cell.length_b   1.000
_cell.length_c   1.000
_cell.angle_alpha   90.00
_cell.angle_beta   90.00
_cell.angle_gamma   90.00
#
_symmetry.space_group_name_H-M   'P 1'
#
loop_
_entity.id
_entity.type
_entity.pdbx_description
1 polymer ?
#
loop_
_entity_poly.entity_id
_entity_poly.type
_entity_poly.pdbx_seq_one_letter_code
_entity_poly.pdbx_strand_id
1 'polypeptide(L)' 'MNNQQSSEATMFLDRLKNGIWLLGTSSWLFGITDRSIASFADGYLSALDIVQLFTASFFFVSWLFLKPVSTSS' A
#
# COMPACT_ATOMS: atom_id res chain seq x y z
N MET A 1 -36.35 -4.34 9.70
CA MET A 1 -35.68 -3.50 8.67
C MET A 1 -34.17 -3.47 8.94
N ASN A 2 -33.52 -4.63 9.11
CA ASN A 2 -32.17 -4.70 9.71
C ASN A 2 -31.10 -5.18 8.71
N ASN A 3 -31.54 -5.73 7.56
CA ASN A 3 -30.66 -6.32 6.55
C ASN A 3 -30.15 -5.28 5.53
N GLN A 4 -30.77 -4.10 5.44
CA GLN A 4 -30.33 -3.03 4.53
C GLN A 4 -29.16 -2.23 5.12
N GLN A 5 -29.13 -2.03 6.43
CA GLN A 5 -28.07 -1.28 7.12
C GLN A 5 -26.72 -2.02 7.11
N SER A 6 -26.74 -3.36 7.16
CA SER A 6 -25.50 -4.15 6.99
C SER A 6 -24.97 -4.08 5.55
N SER A 7 -25.85 -3.94 4.55
CA SER A 7 -25.46 -3.83 3.14
C SER A 7 -24.75 -2.52 2.84
N GLU A 8 -25.26 -1.38 3.33
CA GLU A 8 -24.61 -0.07 3.18
C GLU A 8 -23.28 0.01 3.91
N ALA A 9 -23.20 -0.50 5.15
CA ALA A 9 -21.95 -0.57 5.89
C ALA A 9 -20.91 -1.45 5.18
N THR A 10 -21.33 -2.58 4.59
CA THR A 10 -20.45 -3.48 3.83
C THR A 10 -19.93 -2.79 2.57
N MET A 11 -20.78 -2.09 1.82
CA MET A 11 -20.38 -1.31 0.64
C MET A 11 -19.43 -0.16 1.00
N PHE A 12 -19.66 0.52 2.13
CA PHE A 12 -18.77 1.56 2.62
C PHE A 12 -17.39 1.00 3.00
N LEU A 13 -17.36 -0.13 3.72
CA LEU A 13 -16.12 -0.81 4.07
C LEU A 13 -15.35 -1.27 2.82
N ASP A 14 -16.03 -1.76 1.79
CA ASP A 14 -15.37 -2.20 0.55
C ASP A 14 -14.75 -1.03 -0.22
N ARG A 15 -15.44 0.12 -0.25
CA ARG A 15 -14.89 1.38 -0.80
C ARG A 15 -13.74 1.91 0.04
N LEU A 16 -13.85 1.88 1.37
CA LEU A 16 -12.80 2.34 2.29
C LEU A 16 -11.55 1.47 2.16
N LYS A 17 -11.70 0.14 2.11
CA LYS A 17 -10.57 -0.79 1.89
C LYS A 17 -9.89 -0.53 0.56
N ASN A 18 -10.64 -0.31 -0.52
CA ASN A 18 -10.07 0.08 -1.81
C ASN A 18 -9.35 1.44 -1.75
N GLY A 19 -9.92 2.42 -1.05
CA GLY A 19 -9.30 3.72 -0.82
C GLY A 19 -7.99 3.61 -0.04
N ILE A 20 -7.99 2.90 1.09
CA ILE A 20 -6.79 2.64 1.90
C ILE A 20 -5.74 1.90 1.07
N TRP A 21 -6.16 0.91 0.27
CA TRP A 21 -5.24 0.17 -0.60
C TRP A 21 -4.57 1.07 -1.65
N LEU A 22 -5.34 1.95 -2.30
CA LEU A 22 -4.83 2.95 -3.27
C LEU A 22 -3.91 3.98 -2.61
N LEU A 23 -4.31 4.53 -1.46
CA LEU A 23 -3.52 5.49 -0.70
C LEU A 23 -2.22 4.87 -0.19
N GLY A 24 -2.29 3.64 0.33
CA GLY A 24 -1.13 2.88 0.74
C GLY A 24 -0.19 2.63 -0.44
N THR A 25 -0.73 2.20 -1.58
CA THR A 25 0.07 1.97 -2.82
C THR A 25 0.81 3.24 -3.23
N SER A 26 0.12 4.38 -3.26
CA SER A 26 0.73 5.67 -3.59
C SER A 26 1.77 6.11 -2.54
N SER A 27 1.48 5.92 -1.25
CA SER A 27 2.40 6.24 -0.15
C SER A 27 3.67 5.41 -0.19
N TRP A 28 3.57 4.11 -0.49
CA TRP A 28 4.73 3.23 -0.69
C TRP A 28 5.57 3.67 -1.88
N LEU A 29 4.95 3.94 -3.03
CA LEU A 29 5.65 4.45 -4.22
C LEU A 29 6.37 5.76 -3.93
N PHE A 30 5.69 6.71 -3.28
CA PHE A 30 6.25 8.00 -2.93
C PHE A 30 7.40 7.86 -1.92
N GLY A 31 7.23 7.05 -0.86
CA GLY A 31 8.25 6.85 0.16
C GLY A 31 9.50 6.10 -0.33
N ILE A 32 9.33 5.10 -1.21
CA ILE A 32 10.47 4.43 -1.86
C ILE A 32 11.19 5.42 -2.79
N THR A 33 10.45 6.23 -3.54
CA THR A 33 11.03 7.20 -4.47
C THR A 33 11.79 8.31 -3.73
N ASP A 34 11.20 8.87 -2.67
CA ASP A 34 11.83 9.89 -1.81
C ASP A 34 13.16 9.39 -1.24
N ARG A 35 13.15 8.22 -0.59
CA ARG A 35 14.37 7.60 -0.07
C ARG A 35 15.38 7.28 -1.17
N SER A 36 14.92 6.78 -2.32
CA SER A 36 15.81 6.51 -3.44
C SER A 36 16.50 7.78 -3.90
N ILE A 37 15.74 8.88 -4.08
CA ILE A 37 16.29 10.18 -4.50
C ILE A 37 17.27 10.72 -3.47
N ALA A 38 16.95 10.63 -2.17
CA ALA A 38 17.85 11.04 -1.10
C ALA A 38 19.17 10.25 -1.09
N SER A 39 19.10 8.92 -1.19
CA SER A 39 20.30 8.06 -1.25
C SER A 39 21.11 8.27 -2.54
N PHE A 40 20.45 8.58 -3.67
CA PHE A 40 21.13 8.97 -4.91
C PHE A 40 21.78 10.35 -4.81
N ALA A 41 21.15 11.30 -4.12
CA ALA A 41 21.69 12.64 -3.91
C ALA A 41 22.90 12.65 -2.97
N ASP A 42 22.91 11.76 -1.97
CA ASP A 42 24.06 11.56 -1.06
C ASP A 42 25.25 10.85 -1.76
N GLY A 43 25.08 10.38 -3.01
CA GLY A 43 26.18 9.87 -3.84
C GLY A 43 26.75 8.52 -3.41
N TYR A 44 26.19 7.91 -2.36
CA TYR A 44 26.60 6.61 -1.84
C TYR A 44 25.37 5.76 -1.55
N LEU A 45 25.07 4.80 -2.42
CA LEU A 45 24.10 3.75 -2.10
C LEU A 45 24.74 2.82 -1.07
N SER A 46 24.49 3.11 0.19
CA SER A 46 24.97 2.25 1.27
C SER A 46 24.28 0.90 1.16
N ALA A 47 24.96 -0.18 1.55
CA ALA A 47 24.36 -1.52 1.59
C ALA A 47 23.06 -1.54 2.43
N LEU A 48 23.00 -0.65 3.44
CA LEU A 48 21.82 -0.43 4.26
C LEU A 48 20.64 0.13 3.44
N ASP A 49 20.86 1.13 2.59
CA ASP A 49 19.81 1.71 1.75
C ASP A 49 19.24 0.68 0.78
N ILE A 50 20.10 -0.17 0.22
CA ILE A 50 19.70 -1.27 -0.67
C ILE A 50 18.80 -2.27 0.06
N VAL A 51 19.22 -2.73 1.25
CA VAL A 51 18.41 -3.67 2.05
C VAL A 51 17.09 -3.03 2.47
N GLN A 52 17.11 -1.73 2.77
CA GLN A 52 15.92 -1.00 3.19
C GLN A 52 14.94 -0.76 2.04
N LEU A 53 15.45 -0.42 0.85
CA LEU A 53 14.66 -0.37 -0.38
C LEU A 53 14.07 -1.74 -0.69
N PHE A 54 14.88 -2.80 -0.63
CA PHE A 54 14.43 -4.16 -0.92
C PHE A 54 13.33 -4.60 0.03
N THR A 55 13.50 -4.33 1.33
CA THR A 55 12.50 -4.64 2.35
C THR A 55 11.22 -3.81 2.12
N ALA A 56 11.35 -2.51 1.85
CA ALA A 56 10.21 -1.65 1.52
C ALA A 56 9.48 -2.12 0.26
N SER A 57 10.20 -2.53 -0.78
CA SER A 57 9.63 -3.13 -1.99
C SER A 57 8.95 -4.46 -1.71
N PHE A 58 9.51 -5.32 -0.85
CA PHE A 58 8.87 -6.58 -0.46
C PHE A 58 7.56 -6.35 0.30
N PHE A 59 7.55 -5.41 1.24
CA PHE A 59 6.33 -4.99 1.93
C PHE A 59 5.33 -4.35 0.97
N PHE A 60 5.79 -3.55 0.00
CA PHE A 60 4.94 -2.98 -1.04
C PHE A 60 4.30 -4.05 -1.93
N VAL A 61 5.06 -5.06 -2.36
CA VAL A 61 4.51 -6.20 -3.12
C VAL A 61 3.49 -6.95 -2.25
N SER A 62 3.81 -7.21 -0.99
CA SER A 62 2.87 -7.82 -0.04
C SER A 62 1.59 -6.98 0.12
N TRP A 63 1.72 -5.65 0.14
CA TRP A 63 0.60 -4.71 0.18
C TRP A 63 -0.25 -4.78 -1.10
N LEU A 64 0.37 -4.88 -2.27
CA LEU A 64 -0.34 -5.09 -3.54
C LEU A 64 -1.12 -6.41 -3.53
N PHE A 65 -0.56 -7.49 -2.96
CA PHE A 65 -1.26 -8.76 -2.80
C PHE A 65 -2.42 -8.70 -1.79
N LEU A 66 -2.35 -7.80 -0.81
CA LEU A 66 -3.43 -7.54 0.14
C LEU A 66 -4.63 -6.79 -0.47
N LYS A 67 -4.63 -6.59 -1.80
CA LYS A 67 -5.75 -5.99 -2.54
C LYS A 67 -7.07 -6.59 -2.05
N PRO A 68 -8.03 -5.76 -1.62
CA PRO A 68 -9.33 -6.26 -1.21
C PRO A 68 -10.00 -6.91 -2.42
N VAL A 69 -9.94 -8.25 -2.48
CA VAL A 69 -10.73 -9.05 -3.41
C VAL A 69 -12.13 -9.08 -2.83
N SER A 70 -13.06 -8.42 -3.50
CA SER A 70 -14.49 -8.54 -3.18
C SER A 70 -14.89 -9.99 -3.47
N THR A 71 -14.91 -10.84 -2.45
CA THR A 71 -15.48 -12.18 -2.55
C THR A 71 -16.99 -12.02 -2.70
N SER A 72 -17.46 -11.70 -3.90
CA SER A 72 -18.86 -11.86 -4.27
C SER A 72 -19.05 -13.32 -4.66
N SER A 73 -19.45 -14.16 -3.71
CA SER A 73 -19.98 -15.49 -3.99
C SER A 73 -21.28 -15.69 -3.23
#